data_AF-A0A1F6ZUP0-F1
#
_entry.id   AF-A0A1F6ZUP0-F1
#
_cell.length_a   1.000
_cell.length_b   1.000
_cell.length_c   1.000
_cell.angle_alpha   90.00
_cell.angle_beta   90.00
_cell.angle_gamma   90.00
#
_symmetry.space_group_name_H-M   'P 1'
#
loop_
_entity.id
_entity.type
_entity.pdbx_description
1 polymer ?
#
loop_
_entity_poly.entity_id
_entity_poly.type
_entity_poly.pdbx_seq_one_letter_code
_entity_poly.pdbx_strand_id
1 'polypeptide(L)'
;MHETFFKSQADKLGEKLGVKLGEKVTENQARILELIKQNQFITVIELAGLINISRKSVLENISKLKQKGLLKRIGPDKGGHWDVLE
;
A
#
# COMPACT_ATOMS: atom_id res chain seq x y z
N MET A 1 7.66 17.92 10.22
CA MET A 1 6.70 18.52 9.27
C MET A 1 6.65 17.67 8.00
N HIS A 2 5.99 16.51 8.02
CA HIS A 2 5.81 15.71 6.79
C HIS A 2 4.51 14.86 6.82
N GLU A 3 3.53 15.25 7.64
CA GLU A 3 2.34 14.42 7.90
C GLU A 3 1.11 14.86 7.10
N THR A 4 1.09 16.09 6.59
CA THR A 4 -0.09 16.70 5.96
C THR A 4 -0.16 16.56 4.44
N PHE A 5 0.97 16.33 3.75
CA PHE A 5 0.99 16.31 2.28
C PHE A 5 0.46 14.99 1.69
N PHE A 6 0.72 13.87 2.37
CA PHE A 6 0.33 12.55 1.88
C PHE A 6 -1.14 12.23 2.11
N LYS A 7 -1.76 12.81 3.15
CA LYS A 7 -3.15 12.53 3.51
C LYS A 7 -4.14 13.01 2.43
N SER A 8 -3.94 14.20 1.88
CA SER A 8 -4.81 14.75 0.83
C SER A 8 -4.70 14.00 -0.52
N GLN A 9 -3.57 13.35 -0.80
CA GLN A 9 -3.38 12.56 -2.02
C GLN A 9 -4.01 11.17 -1.89
N ALA A 10 -3.95 10.55 -0.70
CA ALA A 10 -4.46 9.20 -0.46
C ALA A 10 -5.99 9.10 -0.60
N ASP A 11 -6.73 10.11 -0.13
CA ASP A 11 -8.19 10.16 -0.24
C ASP A 11 -8.66 10.23 -1.70
N LYS A 12 -8.08 11.13 -2.49
CA LYS A 12 -8.49 11.37 -3.89
C LYS A 12 -8.14 10.19 -4.83
N LEU A 13 -7.18 9.35 -4.46
CA LEU A 13 -6.73 8.22 -5.28
C LEU A 13 -7.58 6.96 -5.07
N GLY A 14 -8.12 6.75 -3.86
CA GLY A 14 -8.87 5.56 -3.50
C GLY A 14 -10.07 5.27 -4.42
N GLU A 15 -10.79 6.33 -4.82
CA GLU A 15 -11.99 6.21 -5.65
C GLU A 15 -11.69 5.80 -7.10
N LYS A 16 -10.53 6.19 -7.65
CA LYS A 16 -10.22 5.95 -9.08
C LYS A 16 -9.70 4.54 -9.37
N LEU A 17 -9.22 3.83 -8.35
CA LEU A 17 -8.38 2.64 -8.53
C LEU A 17 -9.06 1.31 -8.24
N GLY A 18 -10.17 1.31 -7.47
CA GLY A 18 -11.02 0.12 -7.36
C GLY A 18 -11.46 -0.42 -8.73
N VAL A 19 -11.47 0.44 -9.74
CA VAL A 19 -11.86 0.11 -11.12
C VAL A 19 -10.70 -0.52 -11.93
N LYS A 20 -9.44 -0.19 -11.65
CA LYS A 20 -8.30 -0.56 -12.51
C LYS A 20 -7.61 -1.88 -12.13
N LEU A 21 -7.53 -2.19 -10.83
CA LEU A 21 -6.93 -3.46 -10.34
C LEU A 21 -7.88 -4.66 -10.44
N GLY A 22 -9.07 -4.45 -11.01
CA GLY A 22 -10.12 -5.46 -11.13
C GLY A 22 -10.73 -5.81 -9.77
N GLU A 23 -11.93 -6.37 -9.81
CA GLU A 23 -12.79 -6.74 -8.66
C GLU A 23 -12.16 -7.70 -7.63
N LYS A 24 -10.86 -8.01 -7.74
CA LYS A 24 -10.11 -8.95 -6.91
C LYS A 24 -9.46 -8.33 -5.68
N VAL A 25 -9.40 -7.01 -5.52
CA VAL A 25 -8.79 -6.36 -4.33
C VAL A 25 -9.74 -5.38 -3.66
N THR A 26 -9.68 -5.27 -2.33
CA THR A 26 -10.49 -4.30 -1.57
C THR A 26 -9.92 -2.89 -1.71
N GLU A 27 -10.74 -1.87 -1.43
CA GLU A 27 -10.30 -0.46 -1.47
C GLU A 27 -9.03 -0.20 -0.62
N ASN A 28 -8.97 -0.80 0.57
CA ASN A 28 -7.78 -0.72 1.43
C ASN A 28 -6.55 -1.39 0.80
N GLN A 29 -6.71 -2.52 0.12
CA GLN A 29 -5.61 -3.20 -0.58
C GLN A 29 -5.10 -2.36 -1.75
N ALA A 30 -6.00 -1.78 -2.54
CA ALA A 30 -5.65 -0.88 -3.63
C ALA A 30 -4.89 0.34 -3.11
N ARG A 31 -5.36 0.97 -2.03
CA ARG A 31 -4.64 2.10 -1.39
C ARG A 31 -3.23 1.70 -0.92
N ILE A 32 -3.06 0.51 -0.34
CA ILE A 32 -1.73 0.03 0.10
C ILE A 32 -0.78 -0.10 -1.09
N LEU A 33 -1.22 -0.73 -2.19
CA LEU A 33 -0.39 -0.93 -3.37
C LEU A 33 0.09 0.40 -3.96
N GLU A 34 -0.78 1.40 -4.07
CA GLU A 34 -0.38 2.72 -4.59
C GLU A 34 0.56 3.47 -3.67
N LEU A 35 0.31 3.45 -2.35
CA LEU A 35 1.20 4.11 -1.41
C LEU A 35 2.60 3.50 -1.46
N ILE A 36 2.68 2.19 -1.67
CA ILE A 36 3.92 1.49 -1.96
C ILE A 36 4.49 1.88 -3.34
N LYS A 37 3.66 2.03 -4.36
CA LYS A 37 4.08 2.45 -5.72
C LYS A 37 4.64 3.87 -5.73
N GLN A 38 4.06 4.77 -4.93
CA GLN A 38 4.52 6.13 -4.71
C GLN A 38 5.80 6.15 -3.87
N ASN A 39 5.88 5.29 -2.87
CA ASN A 39 7.02 5.17 -1.98
C ASN A 39 7.32 3.71 -1.65
N GLN A 40 8.23 3.10 -2.41
CA GLN A 40 8.64 1.70 -2.22
C GLN A 40 9.33 1.43 -0.87
N PHE A 41 9.76 2.48 -0.17
CA PHE A 41 10.35 2.43 1.17
C PHE A 41 9.34 2.70 2.28
N ILE A 42 8.05 2.83 1.95
CA ILE A 42 7.01 3.12 2.94
C ILE A 42 6.92 2.01 3.99
N THR A 43 6.74 2.43 5.24
CA THR A 43 6.62 1.50 6.36
C THR A 43 5.15 1.16 6.62
N VAL A 44 4.93 0.04 7.32
CA VAL A 44 3.59 -0.38 7.77
C VAL A 44 2.92 0.68 8.67
N ILE A 45 3.71 1.44 9.41
CA ILE A 45 3.23 2.49 10.32
C ILE A 45 2.68 3.66 9.49
N GLU A 46 3.43 4.09 8.48
CA GLU A 46 3.00 5.15 7.55
C GLU A 46 1.74 4.73 6.80
N LEU A 47 1.71 3.51 6.25
CA LEU A 47 0.53 2.95 5.58
C LEU A 47 -0.71 2.95 6.49
N ALA A 48 -0.55 2.55 7.75
CA ALA A 48 -1.62 2.54 8.73
C ALA A 48 -2.15 3.95 9.01
N GLY A 49 -1.27 4.94 9.16
CA GLY A 49 -1.64 6.33 9.38
C GLY A 49 -2.35 6.96 8.18
N LEU A 50 -1.88 6.66 6.97
CA LEU A 50 -2.41 7.22 5.72
C LEU A 50 -3.78 6.65 5.36
N ILE A 51 -3.98 5.35 5.54
CA ILE A 51 -5.25 4.67 5.22
C ILE A 51 -6.19 4.67 6.43
N ASN A 52 -5.73 5.16 7.59
CA ASN A 52 -6.46 5.19 8.84
C ASN A 52 -6.97 3.81 9.30
N ILE A 53 -6.13 2.78 9.12
CA ILE A 53 -6.43 1.41 9.57
C ILE A 53 -5.36 0.92 10.53
N SER A 54 -5.71 -0.10 11.31
CA SER A 54 -4.76 -0.72 12.24
C SER A 54 -3.55 -1.32 11.52
N ARG A 55 -2.35 -1.19 12.13
CA ARG A 55 -1.11 -1.82 11.64
C ARG A 55 -1.28 -3.32 11.35
N LYS A 56 -2.04 -4.02 12.20
CA LYS A 56 -2.40 -5.44 12.00
C LYS A 56 -3.15 -5.64 10.68
N SER A 57 -4.17 -4.83 10.43
CA SER A 57 -4.93 -4.87 9.18
C SER A 57 -4.05 -4.58 7.96
N VAL A 58 -3.09 -3.63 8.05
CA VAL A 58 -2.12 -3.39 6.98
C VAL A 58 -1.28 -4.64 6.71
N LEU A 59 -0.73 -5.26 7.76
CA LEU A 59 0.07 -6.49 7.62
C LEU A 59 -0.72 -7.64 6.99
N GLU A 60 -1.98 -7.83 7.41
CA GLU A 60 -2.87 -8.82 6.82
C GLU A 60 -3.15 -8.54 5.34
N ASN A 61 -3.39 -7.29 4.99
CA ASN A 61 -3.58 -6.90 3.59
C ASN A 61 -2.31 -7.08 2.75
N ILE A 62 -1.14 -6.66 3.25
CA ILE A 62 0.16 -6.92 2.61
C ILE A 62 0.35 -8.43 2.39
N SER A 63 0.04 -9.25 3.39
CA SER A 63 0.15 -10.71 3.27
C SER A 63 -0.79 -11.27 2.21
N LYS A 64 -2.03 -10.78 2.13
CA LYS A 64 -2.99 -11.14 1.08
C LYS A 64 -2.52 -10.70 -0.31
N LEU A 65 -1.97 -9.49 -0.43
CA LEU A 65 -1.42 -8.96 -1.68
C LEU A 65 -0.21 -9.77 -2.16
N LYS A 66 0.68 -10.15 -1.24
CA LYS A 66 1.79 -11.07 -1.54
C LYS A 66 1.31 -12.43 -2.02
N GLN A 67 0.29 -13.01 -1.35
CA GLN A 67 -0.30 -14.29 -1.75
C GLN A 67 -0.98 -14.22 -3.11
N LYS A 68 -1.60 -13.08 -3.45
CA LYS A 68 -2.17 -12.82 -4.78
C LYS A 68 -1.11 -12.58 -5.86
N GLY A 69 0.17 -12.49 -5.49
CA GLY A 69 1.26 -12.19 -6.41
C GLY A 69 1.31 -10.72 -6.85
N LEU A 70 0.58 -9.82 -6.17
CA LEU A 70 0.48 -8.40 -6.52
C LEU A 70 1.54 -7.53 -5.84
N LEU A 71 2.19 -8.06 -4.79
CA LEU A 71 3.17 -7.34 -4.00
C LEU A 71 4.33 -8.27 -3.66
N LYS A 72 5.56 -7.78 -3.76
CA LYS A 72 6.76 -8.52 -3.40
C LYS A 72 7.74 -7.61 -2.67
N ARG A 73 8.56 -8.19 -1.79
CA ARG A 73 9.69 -7.45 -1.18
C ARG A 73 10.95 -7.82 -1.97
N ILE A 74 11.62 -6.82 -2.53
CA ILE A 74 12.80 -6.98 -3.37
C ILE A 74 13.99 -6.27 -2.72
N GLY A 75 15.13 -6.94 -2.67
CA GLY A 75 16.41 -6.37 -2.22
C GLY A 75 16.97 -7.00 -0.93
N PRO A 76 18.18 -6.58 -0.53
CA PRO A 76 18.95 -7.20 0.55
C PRO A 76 18.32 -6.96 1.93
N ASP A 77 18.67 -7.78 2.93
CA ASP A 77 18.18 -7.68 4.32
C ASP A 77 18.21 -6.26 4.90
N LYS A 78 19.22 -5.46 4.51
CA LYS A 78 19.44 -4.08 4.97
C LYS A 78 18.99 -2.98 4.01
N GLY A 79 18.16 -3.28 3.01
CA GLY A 79 17.72 -2.26 2.05
C GLY A 79 16.56 -2.66 1.14
N GLY A 80 15.90 -3.79 1.42
CA GLY A 80 14.81 -4.27 0.59
C GLY A 80 13.63 -3.31 0.58
N HIS A 81 13.15 -2.99 -0.61
CA HIS A 81 11.96 -2.19 -0.88
C HIS A 81 10.78 -3.08 -1.26
N TRP A 82 9.60 -2.48 -1.29
CA TRP A 82 8.38 -3.13 -1.76
C TRP A 82 8.19 -2.86 -3.25
N ASP A 83 7.90 -3.92 -4.01
CA ASP A 83 7.69 -3.88 -5.45
C ASP A 83 6.26 -4.37 -5.76
N VAL A 84 5.53 -3.59 -6.55
CA VAL A 84 4.14 -3.88 -6.94
C VAL A 84 4.16 -4.55 -8.31
N LEU A 85 3.68 -5.80 -8.33
CA LEU A 85 3.60 -6.63 -9.53
C LEU A 85 2.16 -6.49 -10.05
N GLU A 86 1.92 -5.48 -10.90
CA GLU A 86 0.62 -5.25 -11.57
C GLU A 86 0.56 -5.98 -12.91
#